data_AF-A0A1H9C1C0-F1
#
_entry.id   AF-A0A1H9C1C0-F1
#
_cell.length_a   1.000
_cell.length_b   1.000
_cell.length_c   1.000
_cell.angle_alpha   90.00
_cell.angle_beta   90.00
_cell.angle_gamma   90.00
#
_symmetry.space_group_name_H-M   'P 1'
#
loop_
_entity.id
_entity.type
_entity.pdbx_description
1 polymer ?
#
loop_
_entity_poly.entity_id
_entity_poly.type
_entity_poly.pdbx_seq_one_letter_code
_entity_poly.pdbx_strand_id
1 'polypeptide(L)' 'MRGFIVGTRRDLEEALAFAAEGKVKSQIRKAPLEEINSIFADLKAGKIEGRVVLDMTAPQVGNYARHEKAEALTV' A
#
# COMPACT_ATOMS: atom_id res chain seq x y z
N MET A 1 -23.26 16.60 15.68
CA MET A 1 -22.00 15.91 15.34
C MET A 1 -21.49 16.46 14.02
N ARG A 2 -20.24 16.92 13.92
CA ARG A 2 -19.60 17.24 12.63
C ARG A 2 -18.75 16.04 12.20
N GLY A 3 -19.06 15.46 11.05
CA GLY A 3 -18.27 14.39 10.46
C GLY A 3 -17.39 14.95 9.35
N PHE A 4 -16.10 14.59 9.35
CA PHE A 4 -15.18 14.84 8.25
C PHE A 4 -14.63 13.49 7.81
N ILE A 5 -14.78 13.17 6.53
CA ILE A 5 -14.33 11.90 5.96
C ILE A 5 -12.90 12.01 5.40
N VAL A 6 -12.52 13.18 4.88
CA VAL A 6 -11.20 13.48 4.32
C VAL A 6 -10.89 14.96 4.57
N GLY A 7 -9.59 15.31 4.72
CA GLY A 7 -9.12 16.69 4.84
C GLY A 7 -9.12 17.45 3.51
N THR A 8 -9.11 18.78 3.59
CA THR A 8 -8.95 19.69 2.45
C THR A 8 -7.50 19.67 1.93
N ARG A 9 -7.25 20.27 0.76
CA ARG A 9 -5.88 20.45 0.26
C ARG A 9 -5.00 21.27 1.21
N ARG A 10 -5.58 22.27 1.89
CA ARG A 10 -4.85 23.07 2.88
C ARG A 10 -4.45 22.23 4.09
N ASP A 11 -5.34 21.36 4.55
CA ASP A 11 -5.02 20.45 5.66
C ASP A 11 -3.87 19.48 5.29
N LEU A 12 -3.78 19.06 4.02
CA LEU A 12 -2.66 18.26 3.51
C LEU A 12 -1.34 19.05 3.52
N GLU A 13 -1.34 20.31 3.08
CA GLU A 13 -0.15 21.17 3.10
C GLU A 13 0.40 21.32 4.53
N GLU A 14 -0.48 21.57 5.50
CA GLU A 14 -0.13 21.67 6.91
C GLU A 14 0.43 20.33 7.45
N ALA A 15 -0.21 19.21 7.11
CA ALA A 15 0.25 17.88 7.52
C ALA A 15 1.64 17.54 6.96
N LEU A 16 1.92 17.90 5.71
CA LEU A 16 3.23 17.71 5.10
C LEU A 16 4.30 18.59 5.75
N ALA A 17 3.98 19.83 6.12
CA ALA A 17 4.90 20.70 6.85
C ALA A 17 5.29 20.10 8.21
N PHE A 18 4.32 19.57 8.98
CA PHE A 18 4.63 18.89 10.25
C PHE A 18 5.49 17.64 10.08
N ALA A 19 5.29 16.88 9.00
CA ALA A 19 6.13 15.73 8.67
C ALA A 19 7.55 16.16 8.30
N ALA A 20 7.70 17.22 7.49
CA ALA A 20 9.00 17.77 7.09
C ALA A 20 9.80 18.32 8.29
N GLU A 21 9.11 18.93 9.26
CA GLU A 21 9.70 19.37 10.53
C GLU A 21 9.97 18.22 11.52
N GLY A 22 9.63 16.98 11.16
CA GLY A 22 9.83 15.80 12.00
C GLY A 22 8.91 15.70 13.23
N LYS A 23 7.89 16.59 13.31
CA LYS A 23 6.90 16.61 14.39
C LYS A 23 5.93 15.43 14.32
N VAL A 24 5.77 14.83 13.14
CA VAL A 24 4.94 13.65 12.90
C VAL A 24 5.77 12.56 12.23
N LYS A 25 5.65 11.32 12.73
CA LYS A 25 6.29 10.14 12.16
C LYS A 25 5.25 9.05 11.90
N SER A 26 5.21 8.56 10.67
CA SER A 26 4.33 7.46 10.28
C SER A 26 5.03 6.11 10.51
N GLN A 27 4.31 5.17 11.13
CA GLN A 27 4.76 3.78 11.21
C GLN A 27 4.45 3.08 9.90
N ILE A 28 5.49 2.79 9.12
CA ILE A 28 5.36 2.16 7.80
C ILE A 28 6.35 1.01 7.66
N ARG A 29 5.95 -0.02 6.91
CA ARG A 29 6.88 -0.96 6.26
C ARG A 29 6.76 -0.84 4.75
N LYS A 30 7.88 -0.91 4.03
CA LYS A 30 7.88 -0.97 2.57
C LYS A 30 7.77 -2.43 2.11
N ALA A 31 7.13 -2.65 0.98
CA ALA A 31 7.05 -3.97 0.36
C ALA A 31 7.09 -3.84 -1.18
N PRO A 32 7.68 -4.80 -1.89
CA PRO A 32 7.67 -4.79 -3.34
C PRO A 32 6.26 -5.12 -3.88
N LEU A 33 5.98 -4.72 -5.12
CA LEU A 33 4.64 -4.88 -5.71
C LEU A 33 4.28 -6.35 -5.94
N GLU A 34 5.26 -7.24 -6.08
CA GLU A 34 5.09 -8.68 -6.21
C GLU A 34 4.37 -9.31 -5.00
N GLU A 35 4.45 -8.68 -3.83
CA GLU A 35 3.81 -9.12 -2.59
C GLU A 35 2.36 -8.60 -2.44
N ILE A 36 1.82 -7.87 -3.41
CA ILE A 36 0.52 -7.20 -3.24
C ILE A 36 -0.63 -8.12 -2.79
N ASN A 37 -0.66 -9.36 -3.31
CA ASN A 37 -1.71 -10.32 -2.97
C ASN A 37 -1.61 -10.82 -1.51
N SER A 38 -0.39 -11.09 -1.01
CA SER A 38 -0.22 -11.48 0.40
C SER A 38 -0.52 -10.30 1.33
N ILE A 39 -0.13 -9.08 0.95
CA ILE A 39 -0.44 -7.86 1.70
C ILE A 39 -1.95 -7.67 1.83
N PHE A 40 -2.73 -7.89 0.76
CA PHE A 40 -4.19 -7.81 0.85
C PHE A 40 -4.80 -8.90 1.73
N ALA A 41 -4.25 -10.12 1.70
CA ALA A 41 -4.68 -11.20 2.58
C ALA A 41 -4.43 -10.84 4.06
N ASP A 42 -3.24 -10.31 4.39
CA ASP A 42 -2.89 -9.87 5.73
C ASP A 42 -3.71 -8.67 6.19
N LEU A 43 -4.01 -7.72 5.28
CA LEU A 43 -4.89 -6.59 5.56
C LEU A 43 -6.29 -7.07 5.96
N LYS A 44 -6.87 -7.99 5.19
CA LYS A 44 -8.19 -8.58 5.47
C LYS A 44 -8.18 -9.40 6.77
N ALA A 45 -7.06 -10.03 7.10
CA ALA A 45 -6.87 -10.77 8.35
C ALA A 45 -6.53 -9.88 9.56
N GLY A 46 -6.38 -8.56 9.38
CA GLY A 46 -6.04 -7.63 10.46
C GLY A 46 -4.61 -7.78 11.00
N LYS A 47 -3.69 -8.34 10.20
CA LYS A 47 -2.29 -8.61 10.62
C LYS A 47 -1.33 -7.46 10.33
N ILE A 48 -1.81 -6.38 9.72
CA ILE A 48 -0.98 -5.22 9.40
C ILE A 48 -0.98 -4.24 10.56
N GLU A 49 0.19 -4.04 11.15
CA GLU A 49 0.46 -2.93 12.05
C GLU A 49 0.82 -1.68 11.23
N GLY A 50 0.17 -0.56 11.53
CA GLY A 50 0.42 0.71 10.84
C GLY A 50 0.00 0.69 9.35
N ARG A 51 0.96 0.92 8.45
CA ARG A 51 0.75 0.97 6.99
C ARG A 51 1.80 0.16 6.25
N VAL A 52 1.39 -0.52 5.18
CA VAL A 52 2.30 -1.08 4.18
C VAL A 52 2.32 -0.14 2.98
N VAL A 53 3.51 0.28 2.55
CA VAL A 53 3.71 1.14 1.39
C VAL A 53 4.38 0.33 0.29
N LEU A 54 3.74 0.26 -0.88
CA LEU A 54 4.32 -0.43 -2.03
C LEU A 54 5.47 0.40 -2.61
N ASP A 55 6.62 -0.25 -2.80
CA ASP A 55 7.77 0.35 -3.44
C ASP A 55 7.65 0.22 -4.96
N MET A 56 7.27 1.33 -5.60
CA MET A 56 7.10 1.42 -7.05
C MET A 56 8.43 1.60 -7.81
N THR A 57 9.54 1.72 -7.09
CA THR A 57 10.88 1.90 -7.69
C THR A 57 11.66 0.59 -7.76
N ALA A 58 11.18 -0.46 -7.07
CA ALA A 58 11.80 -1.78 -7.11
C ALA A 58 11.64 -2.42 -8.51
N PRO A 59 12.69 -3.09 -9.04
CA PRO A 59 12.62 -3.80 -10.31
C PRO A 59 11.53 -4.87 -10.27
N GLN A 60 10.55 -4.76 -11.17
CA GLN A 60 9.44 -5.69 -11.24
C GLN A 60 9.85 -6.95 -12.00
N VAL A 61 9.96 -8.09 -11.31
CA VAL A 61 10.14 -9.37 -12.01
C VAL A 61 8.75 -9.87 -12.43
N GLY A 62 8.29 -9.37 -13.58
CA GLY A 62 6.94 -9.65 -14.10
C GLY A 62 6.66 -11.14 -14.26
N ASN A 63 5.66 -11.64 -13.51
CA ASN A 63 5.18 -13.02 -13.55
C ASN A 63 4.14 -13.29 -14.66
N TYR A 64 4.20 -12.56 -15.78
CA TYR A 64 3.23 -12.66 -16.87
C TYR A 64 3.20 -14.05 -17.55
N ALA A 65 4.26 -14.85 -17.42
CA ALA A 65 4.39 -16.15 -18.10
C ALA A 65 3.68 -17.34 -17.40
N ARG A 66 3.06 -17.17 -16.21
CA ARG A 66 2.40 -18.28 -15.51
C ARG A 66 0.88 -18.34 -15.66
N HIS A 67 0.23 -17.26 -16.13
CA HIS A 67 -1.24 -17.23 -16.20
C HIS A 67 -1.83 -17.96 -17.41
N GLU A 68 -1.07 -18.21 -18.49
CA GLU A 68 -1.58 -18.96 -19.65
C GLU A 68 -1.75 -20.46 -19.41
N LYS A 69 -0.99 -21.08 -18.49
CA LYS A 69 -1.03 -22.53 -18.29
C LYS A 69 -2.12 -23.03 -17.33
N ALA A 70 -2.77 -22.14 -16.58
CA ALA A 70 -3.85 -22.54 -15.66
C ALA A 70 -5.20 -22.70 -16.38
N GLU A 71 -5.42 -22.01 -17.50
CA GLU A 71 -6.68 -22.08 -18.25
C GLU A 71 -6.72 -23.26 -19.24
N ALA A 72 -5.54 -23.75 -19.67
CA ALA A 72 -5.42 -24.86 -20.63
C ALA A 72 -5.62 -26.28 -20.02
N LEU A 73 -5.91 -26.42 -18.73
CA LEU A 73 -6.10 -27.71 -18.06
C LEU A 73 -7.58 -28.02 -17.71
N THR A 74 -8.53 -27.18 -18.15
CA THR A 74 -9.98 -27.38 -17.88
C THR A 74 -10.82 -27.59 -19.15
N VAL A 75 -10.25 -28.21 -20.18
CA VAL A 75 -11.03 -28.71 -21.33
C VAL A 75 -10.74 -30.18 -21.57
#